data_AF-W2XZ85-F1
#
_entry.id   AF-W2XZ85-F1
#
_cell.length_a   1.000
_cell.length_b   1.000
_cell.length_c   1.000
_cell.angle_alpha   90.00
_cell.angle_beta   90.00
_cell.angle_gamma   90.00
#
_symmetry.space_group_name_H-M   'P 1'
#
loop_
_entity.id
_entity.type
_entity.pdbx_description
1 polymer ?
#
loop_
_entity_poly.entity_id
_entity_poly.type
_entity_poly.pdbx_seq_one_letter_code
_entity_poly.pdbx_strand_id
1 'polypeptide(L)'
;SVYDYDHEAKLTQNLQSHSARRGGAAFASSNASVNLSDLAHRGIWSMDGFATLLEYISPTAASDQNVAKVLGGWTDTKQGGHPPTLACFDDESHHTFTRVSDYAKAIRLLHFAKISPKGFADCLTATLLMYYRDTLKVSPQHIVHQEMQRVHATLSPICQCQEELLDWGSKIRKR
;
A
#
# COMPACT_ATOMS: atom_id res chain seq x y z
N SER A 1 -17.50 15.09 -15.50
CA SER A 1 -18.55 14.45 -14.71
C SER A 1 -17.96 13.15 -14.17
N VAL A 2 -17.59 13.13 -12.89
CA VAL A 2 -16.80 12.05 -12.25
C VAL A 2 -17.75 11.11 -11.48
N TYR A 3 -18.90 10.78 -12.09
CA TYR A 3 -19.97 10.06 -11.41
C TYR A 3 -20.39 8.76 -12.08
N ASP A 4 -19.63 8.27 -13.06
CA ASP A 4 -20.09 7.16 -13.91
C ASP A 4 -19.11 5.98 -14.02
N TYR A 5 -18.12 5.88 -13.11
CA TYR A 5 -17.14 4.79 -13.11
C TYR A 5 -17.23 3.83 -11.91
N ASP A 6 -18.20 4.01 -11.01
CA ASP A 6 -18.30 3.21 -9.78
C ASP A 6 -19.13 1.92 -9.92
N HIS A 7 -19.67 1.61 -11.10
CA HIS A 7 -20.60 0.49 -11.24
C HIS A 7 -20.01 -0.87 -11.66
N GLU A 8 -18.74 -0.98 -12.04
CA GLU A 8 -18.15 -2.26 -12.48
C GLU A 8 -16.95 -2.77 -11.67
N ALA A 9 -16.48 -2.05 -10.66
CA ALA A 9 -15.62 -2.66 -9.67
C ALA A 9 -16.50 -3.40 -8.66
N LYS A 10 -16.66 -4.73 -8.82
CA LYS A 10 -17.04 -5.60 -7.69
C LYS A 10 -15.93 -5.49 -6.63
N LEU A 11 -15.95 -4.42 -5.85
CA LEU A 11 -15.27 -4.34 -4.56
C LEU A 11 -15.65 -5.61 -3.82
N THR A 12 -14.66 -6.33 -3.32
CA THR A 12 -14.91 -7.50 -2.49
C THR A 12 -15.89 -7.08 -1.40
N GLN A 13 -16.99 -7.82 -1.23
CA GLN A 13 -18.04 -7.50 -0.24
C GLN A 13 -17.47 -7.23 1.16
N ASN A 14 -16.28 -7.75 1.43
CA ASN A 14 -15.54 -7.59 2.67
C ASN A 14 -14.98 -6.17 2.94
N LEU A 15 -15.00 -5.24 1.98
CA LEU A 15 -14.44 -3.89 2.13
C LEU A 15 -15.47 -2.77 2.32
N GLN A 16 -16.77 -3.09 2.37
CA GLN A 16 -17.81 -2.07 2.18
C GLN A 16 -18.17 -1.18 3.38
N SER A 17 -17.68 -1.36 4.63
CA SER A 17 -18.19 -0.53 5.75
C SER A 17 -17.41 -0.42 7.07
N HIS A 18 -16.38 -1.23 7.36
CA HIS A 18 -15.92 -1.38 8.76
C HIS A 18 -14.85 -0.40 9.26
N SER A 19 -14.10 0.28 8.38
CA SER A 19 -12.91 1.07 8.77
C SER A 19 -13.25 2.35 9.55
N ALA A 20 -14.25 3.10 9.12
CA ALA A 20 -14.67 4.35 9.78
C ALA A 20 -15.29 4.09 11.17
N ARG A 21 -16.14 3.07 11.27
CA ARG A 21 -16.76 2.65 12.55
C ARG A 21 -15.71 2.19 13.55
N ARG A 22 -14.68 1.48 13.08
CA ARG A 22 -13.56 1.04 13.90
C ARG A 22 -12.69 2.20 14.38
N GLY A 23 -12.28 3.08 13.46
CA GLY A 23 -11.45 4.24 13.80
C GLY A 23 -12.14 5.17 14.80
N GLY A 24 -13.45 5.41 14.63
CA GLY A 24 -14.26 6.20 15.57
C GLY A 24 -14.37 5.57 16.96
N ALA A 25 -14.58 4.25 17.04
CA ALA A 25 -14.63 3.53 18.31
C ALA A 25 -13.29 3.52 19.05
N ALA A 26 -12.19 3.25 18.33
CA ALA A 26 -10.84 3.25 18.90
C ALA A 26 -10.46 4.65 19.41
N PHE A 27 -10.72 5.69 18.62
CA PHE A 27 -10.48 7.07 19.03
C PHE A 27 -11.32 7.46 20.26
N ALA A 28 -12.63 7.17 20.27
CA ALA A 28 -13.49 7.45 21.41
C ALA A 28 -13.05 6.70 22.69
N SER A 29 -12.62 5.44 22.56
CA SER A 29 -12.15 4.63 23.70
C SER A 29 -10.83 5.10 24.32
N SER A 30 -10.02 5.86 23.59
CA SER A 30 -8.78 6.45 24.12
C SER A 30 -9.03 7.65 25.05
N ASN A 31 -10.26 8.15 25.12
CA ASN A 31 -10.62 9.26 25.98
C ASN A 31 -11.18 8.74 27.32
N ALA A 32 -10.52 9.10 28.43
CA ALA A 32 -10.88 8.67 29.78
C ALA A 32 -12.29 9.09 30.24
N SER A 33 -12.94 10.03 29.54
CA SER A 33 -14.31 10.47 29.82
C SER A 33 -15.39 9.63 29.11
N VAL A 34 -15.01 8.73 28.20
CA VAL A 34 -15.94 7.87 27.46
C VAL A 34 -16.09 6.53 28.18
N ASN A 35 -17.29 6.25 28.68
CA ASN A 35 -17.60 4.95 29.26
C ASN A 35 -17.72 3.88 28.16
N LEU A 36 -17.06 2.75 28.39
CA LEU A 36 -17.03 1.60 27.51
C LEU A 36 -18.43 0.97 27.30
N SER A 37 -19.31 1.00 28.30
CA SER A 37 -20.69 0.51 28.16
C SER A 37 -21.53 1.40 27.24
N ASP A 38 -21.33 2.72 27.30
CA ASP A 38 -22.04 3.68 26.46
C ASP A 38 -21.57 3.60 25.01
N LEU A 39 -20.28 3.35 24.80
CA LEU A 39 -19.72 3.11 23.48
C LEU A 39 -20.28 1.83 22.87
N ALA A 40 -20.42 0.76 23.66
CA ALA A 40 -21.03 -0.49 23.21
C ALA A 40 -22.51 -0.35 22.86
N HIS A 41 -23.26 0.40 23.67
CA HIS A 41 -24.67 0.65 23.42
C HIS A 41 -24.89 1.47 22.13
N ARG A 42 -24.09 2.52 21.92
CA ARG A 42 -24.12 3.33 20.68
C ARG A 42 -23.60 2.56 19.46
N GLY A 43 -22.69 1.62 19.67
CA GLY A 43 -22.20 0.68 18.68
C GLY A 43 -23.21 -0.43 18.34
N ILE A 44 -24.33 -0.56 19.07
CA ILE A 44 -25.29 -1.67 18.94
C ILE A 44 -24.54 -3.02 19.09
N TRP A 45 -23.62 -3.10 20.06
CA TRP A 45 -22.96 -4.34 20.44
C TRP A 45 -23.69 -4.97 21.62
N SER A 46 -24.03 -6.26 21.53
CA SER A 46 -24.63 -6.98 22.66
C SER A 46 -23.61 -7.13 23.79
N MET A 47 -24.07 -7.23 25.04
CA MET A 47 -23.19 -7.43 26.20
C MET A 47 -22.48 -8.79 26.19
N ASP A 48 -22.99 -9.78 25.44
CA ASP A 48 -22.27 -11.03 25.13
C ASP A 48 -21.13 -10.80 24.10
N GLY A 49 -21.20 -9.71 23.33
CA GLY A 49 -20.16 -9.22 22.41
C GLY A 49 -19.09 -8.37 23.09
N PHE A 50 -18.98 -8.36 24.42
CA PHE A 50 -17.94 -7.62 25.15
C PHE A 50 -16.51 -8.04 24.74
N ALA A 51 -16.34 -9.29 24.31
CA ALA A 51 -15.09 -9.77 23.69
C ALA A 51 -14.80 -9.07 22.35
N THR A 52 -15.83 -8.87 21.52
CA THR A 52 -15.73 -8.14 20.24
C THR A 52 -15.43 -6.65 20.46
N LEU A 53 -15.99 -6.04 21.51
CA LEU A 53 -15.67 -4.67 21.94
C LEU A 53 -14.20 -4.53 22.32
N LEU A 54 -13.65 -5.48 23.09
CA LEU A 54 -12.23 -5.51 23.45
C LEU A 54 -11.34 -5.79 22.24
N GLU A 55 -11.76 -6.59 21.26
CA GLU A 55 -11.01 -6.79 20.01
C GLU A 55 -10.94 -5.50 19.16
N TYR A 56 -12.01 -4.71 19.16
CA TYR A 56 -12.08 -3.43 18.45
C TYR A 56 -11.28 -2.30 19.12
N ILE A 57 -11.13 -2.34 20.45
CA ILE A 57 -10.53 -1.29 21.28
C ILE A 57 -9.11 -1.63 21.72
N SER A 58 -8.79 -2.91 21.88
CA SER A 58 -7.44 -3.35 22.16
C SER A 58 -6.56 -3.04 20.95
N PRO A 59 -5.35 -2.50 21.14
CA PRO A 59 -4.38 -2.29 20.07
C PRO A 59 -3.88 -3.65 19.58
N THR A 60 -4.69 -4.35 18.80
CA THR A 60 -4.41 -5.68 18.26
C THR A 60 -3.77 -5.56 16.89
N ALA A 61 -2.57 -4.96 16.84
CA ALA A 61 -1.81 -4.83 15.59
C ALA A 61 -1.66 -6.17 14.85
N ALA A 62 -1.58 -7.29 15.57
CA ALA A 62 -1.46 -8.64 14.97
C ALA A 62 -2.78 -9.22 14.44
N SER A 63 -3.90 -9.08 15.18
CA SER A 63 -5.21 -9.54 14.68
C SER A 63 -5.63 -8.74 13.45
N ASP A 64 -5.34 -7.43 13.46
CA ASP A 64 -5.65 -6.51 12.37
C ASP A 64 -4.86 -6.80 11.12
N GLN A 65 -3.58 -7.15 11.27
CA GLN A 65 -2.76 -7.62 10.16
C GLN A 65 -3.31 -8.94 9.60
N ASN A 66 -3.79 -9.86 10.44
CA ASN A 66 -4.39 -11.11 9.97
C ASN A 66 -5.70 -10.86 9.22
N VAL A 67 -6.57 -10.01 9.76
CA VAL A 67 -7.80 -9.58 9.09
C VAL A 67 -7.47 -8.90 7.76
N ALA A 68 -6.54 -7.95 7.74
CA ALA A 68 -6.10 -7.27 6.53
C ALA A 68 -5.55 -8.25 5.47
N LYS A 69 -4.80 -9.28 5.88
CA LYS A 69 -4.32 -10.34 4.99
C LYS A 69 -5.48 -11.17 4.42
N VAL A 70 -6.45 -11.58 5.24
CA VAL A 70 -7.66 -12.29 4.76
C VAL A 70 -8.44 -11.42 3.77
N LEU A 71 -8.65 -10.14 4.10
CA LEU A 71 -9.31 -9.18 3.22
C LEU A 71 -8.53 -8.97 1.90
N GLY A 72 -7.20 -9.01 1.98
CA GLY A 72 -6.29 -8.99 0.84
C GLY A 72 -6.21 -10.32 0.06
N GLY A 73 -7.01 -11.33 0.43
CA GLY A 73 -7.09 -12.61 -0.28
C GLY A 73 -6.03 -13.64 0.09
N TRP A 74 -5.34 -13.49 1.21
CA TRP A 74 -4.28 -14.41 1.63
C TRP A 74 -4.89 -15.68 2.21
N THR A 75 -4.44 -16.84 1.72
CA THR A 75 -4.89 -18.16 2.20
C THR A 75 -4.27 -18.56 3.53
N ASP A 76 -3.07 -18.03 3.84
CA ASP A 76 -2.39 -18.22 5.13
C ASP A 76 -2.03 -16.85 5.73
N THR A 77 -2.67 -16.51 6.85
CA THR A 77 -2.45 -15.25 7.57
C THR A 77 -1.16 -15.24 8.39
N LYS A 78 -0.61 -16.42 8.69
CA LYS A 78 0.66 -16.55 9.41
C LYS A 78 1.86 -16.37 8.49
N GLN A 79 1.69 -16.61 7.20
CA GLN A 79 2.69 -16.22 6.21
C GLN A 79 2.72 -14.68 6.11
N GLY A 80 3.89 -14.11 6.37
CA GLY A 80 4.20 -12.73 6.07
C GLY A 80 4.75 -12.68 4.66
N GLY A 81 4.18 -11.85 3.81
CA GLY A 81 4.78 -11.54 2.52
C GLY A 81 5.74 -10.38 2.72
N HIS A 82 6.80 -10.42 1.95
CA HIS A 82 7.83 -9.41 2.01
C HIS A 82 7.39 -8.23 1.14
N PRO A 83 7.25 -7.02 1.71
CA PRO A 83 6.93 -5.85 0.90
C PRO A 83 8.06 -5.64 -0.14
N PRO A 84 7.71 -5.27 -1.38
CA PRO A 84 8.71 -4.93 -2.39
C PRO A 84 9.68 -3.88 -1.84
N THR A 85 10.97 -4.07 -2.09
CA THR A 85 12.02 -3.21 -1.55
C THR A 85 13.11 -2.93 -2.57
N LEU A 86 13.66 -1.72 -2.50
CA LEU A 86 14.82 -1.30 -3.29
C LEU A 86 16.14 -1.81 -2.72
N ALA A 87 16.14 -2.45 -1.54
CA ALA A 87 17.34 -3.01 -0.92
C ALA A 87 17.97 -4.18 -1.70
N CYS A 88 17.38 -4.62 -2.83
CA CYS A 88 18.02 -5.55 -3.75
C CYS A 88 19.08 -4.90 -4.64
N PHE A 89 19.20 -3.56 -4.59
CA PHE A 89 20.20 -2.80 -5.34
C PHE A 89 21.38 -2.34 -4.48
N ASP A 90 21.37 -2.60 -3.16
CA ASP A 90 22.42 -2.14 -2.23
C ASP A 90 23.79 -2.76 -2.54
N ASP A 91 23.81 -4.01 -3.01
CA ASP A 91 25.03 -4.76 -3.37
C ASP A 91 25.41 -4.62 -4.87
N GLU A 92 24.71 -3.77 -5.61
CA GLU A 92 24.95 -3.59 -7.04
C GLU A 92 26.12 -2.64 -7.34
N SER A 93 26.49 -2.55 -8.62
CA SER A 93 27.44 -1.54 -9.07
C SER A 93 27.00 -0.15 -8.60
N HIS A 94 27.97 0.67 -8.20
CA HIS A 94 27.71 2.03 -7.73
C HIS A 94 26.85 2.85 -8.71
N HIS A 95 27.04 2.61 -10.02
CA HIS A 95 26.25 3.19 -11.08
C HIS A 95 24.76 2.78 -10.98
N THR A 96 24.46 1.47 -10.93
CA THR A 96 23.09 0.96 -10.83
C THR A 96 22.40 1.45 -9.55
N PHE A 97 23.09 1.36 -8.41
CA PHE A 97 22.57 1.84 -7.13
C PHE A 97 22.20 3.32 -7.19
N THR A 98 23.10 4.16 -7.70
CA THR A 98 22.87 5.62 -7.82
C THR A 98 21.67 5.90 -8.71
N ARG A 99 21.54 5.22 -9.85
CA ARG A 99 20.42 5.42 -10.77
C ARG A 99 19.07 5.06 -10.16
N VAL A 100 18.97 3.92 -9.48
CA VAL A 100 17.73 3.51 -8.81
C VAL A 100 17.39 4.46 -7.66
N SER A 101 18.40 4.89 -6.89
CA SER A 101 18.26 5.83 -5.79
C SER A 101 17.75 7.21 -6.27
N ASP A 102 18.33 7.74 -7.35
CA ASP A 102 17.91 9.01 -7.94
C ASP A 102 16.49 8.91 -8.52
N TYR A 103 16.16 7.79 -9.17
CA TYR A 103 14.81 7.51 -9.66
C TYR A 103 13.79 7.48 -8.54
N ALA A 104 14.05 6.71 -7.48
CA ALA A 104 13.16 6.64 -6.32
C ALA A 104 13.00 7.98 -5.63
N LYS A 105 14.08 8.76 -5.52
CA LYS A 105 14.03 10.13 -4.99
C LYS A 105 13.15 11.03 -5.85
N ALA A 106 13.25 10.96 -7.17
CA ALA A 106 12.43 11.75 -8.09
C ALA A 106 10.94 11.37 -8.00
N ILE A 107 10.61 10.07 -8.07
CA ILE A 107 9.24 9.57 -7.90
C ILE A 107 8.65 10.02 -6.56
N ARG A 108 9.43 9.90 -5.48
CA ARG A 108 8.99 10.32 -4.16
C ARG A 108 8.70 11.82 -4.10
N LEU A 109 9.56 12.65 -4.65
CA LEU A 109 9.36 14.11 -4.64
C LEU A 109 8.15 14.52 -5.50
N LEU A 110 7.88 13.82 -6.60
CA LEU A 110 6.78 14.15 -7.51
C LEU A 110 5.43 13.62 -7.03
N HIS A 111 5.39 12.38 -6.56
CA HIS A 111 4.13 11.67 -6.31
C HIS A 111 3.88 11.36 -4.83
N PHE A 112 4.93 11.26 -4.01
CA PHE A 112 4.83 10.80 -2.62
C PHE A 112 5.42 11.79 -1.61
N ALA A 113 5.51 13.08 -1.94
CA ALA A 113 6.19 14.08 -1.11
C ALA A 113 5.55 14.25 0.27
N LYS A 114 4.22 13.99 0.36
CA LYS A 114 3.44 14.07 1.60
C LYS A 114 3.37 12.74 2.35
N ILE A 115 3.93 11.67 1.80
CA ILE A 115 3.89 10.34 2.40
C ILE A 115 5.06 10.18 3.35
N SER A 116 4.74 9.88 4.61
CA SER A 116 5.69 9.52 5.66
C SER A 116 5.31 8.17 6.24
N PRO A 117 6.25 7.25 6.51
CA PRO A 117 7.72 7.41 6.45
C PRO A 117 8.33 7.20 5.05
N LYS A 118 9.59 7.64 4.86
CA LYS A 118 10.36 7.46 3.60
C LYS A 118 10.33 6.00 3.10
N GLY A 119 10.52 5.04 3.99
CA GLY A 119 10.53 3.61 3.64
C GLY A 119 9.21 3.14 3.02
N PHE A 120 8.08 3.77 3.35
CA PHE A 120 6.81 3.46 2.71
C PHE A 120 6.73 4.00 1.28
N ALA A 121 7.24 5.20 1.02
CA ALA A 121 7.34 5.73 -0.35
C ALA A 121 8.30 4.91 -1.22
N ASP A 122 9.40 4.42 -0.65
CA ASP A 122 10.34 3.53 -1.34
C ASP A 122 9.68 2.17 -1.66
N CYS A 123 8.88 1.63 -0.74
CA CYS A 123 8.06 0.42 -0.96
C CYS A 123 7.04 0.61 -2.11
N LEU A 124 6.35 1.76 -2.15
CA LEU A 124 5.43 2.08 -3.25
C LEU A 124 6.17 2.19 -4.59
N THR A 125 7.35 2.81 -4.60
CA THR A 125 8.20 2.89 -5.80
C THR A 125 8.64 1.50 -6.26
N ALA A 126 9.09 0.65 -5.33
CA ALA A 126 9.46 -0.73 -5.63
C ALA A 126 8.27 -1.53 -6.17
N THR A 127 7.07 -1.30 -5.63
CA THR A 127 5.83 -1.95 -6.08
C THR A 127 5.48 -1.54 -7.51
N LEU A 128 5.57 -0.23 -7.83
CA LEU A 128 5.36 0.27 -9.19
C LEU A 128 6.32 -0.38 -10.19
N LEU A 129 7.61 -0.45 -9.85
CA LEU A 129 8.63 -1.11 -10.69
C LEU A 129 8.36 -2.61 -10.84
N MET A 130 8.08 -3.31 -9.74
CA MET A 130 7.86 -4.76 -9.73
C MET A 130 6.68 -5.20 -10.61
N TYR A 131 5.60 -4.41 -10.65
CA TYR A 131 4.42 -4.68 -11.46
C TYR A 131 4.38 -3.93 -12.80
N TYR A 132 5.42 -3.17 -13.13
CA TYR A 132 5.47 -2.35 -14.33
C TYR A 132 5.20 -3.17 -15.59
N ARG A 133 5.88 -4.32 -15.76
CA ARG A 133 5.68 -5.22 -16.90
C ARG A 133 4.23 -5.72 -17.03
N ASP A 134 3.62 -6.12 -15.92
CA ASP A 134 2.30 -6.73 -15.93
C ASP A 134 1.22 -5.69 -16.20
N THR A 135 1.31 -4.53 -15.54
CA THR A 135 0.37 -3.42 -15.75
C THR A 135 0.49 -2.83 -17.14
N LEU A 136 1.69 -2.77 -17.71
CA LEU A 136 1.92 -2.31 -19.08
C LEU A 136 1.26 -3.24 -20.12
N LYS A 137 1.25 -4.56 -19.89
CA LYS A 137 0.55 -5.51 -20.78
C LYS A 137 -0.96 -5.29 -20.79
N VAL A 138 -1.53 -4.96 -19.63
CA VAL A 138 -2.98 -4.79 -19.46
C VAL A 138 -3.44 -3.43 -19.98
N SER A 139 -2.69 -2.36 -19.68
CA SER A 139 -3.06 -1.00 -20.08
C SER A 139 -1.81 -0.19 -20.48
N PRO A 140 -1.29 -0.37 -21.71
CA PRO A 140 -0.03 0.24 -22.14
C PRO A 140 -0.02 1.78 -22.12
N GLN A 141 -1.20 2.39 -22.24
CA GLN A 141 -1.36 3.85 -22.35
C GLN A 141 -1.69 4.50 -21.00
N HIS A 142 -1.60 3.77 -19.90
CA HIS A 142 -1.96 4.31 -18.59
C HIS A 142 -1.03 5.46 -18.19
N ILE A 143 -1.61 6.51 -17.60
CA ILE A 143 -0.85 7.72 -17.21
C ILE A 143 0.31 7.40 -16.26
N VAL A 144 0.17 6.41 -15.38
CA VAL A 144 1.25 5.97 -14.48
C VAL A 144 2.47 5.49 -15.26
N HIS A 145 2.30 4.80 -16.38
CA HIS A 145 3.43 4.32 -17.19
C HIS A 145 4.13 5.48 -17.90
N GLN A 146 3.36 6.45 -18.39
CA GLN A 146 3.90 7.67 -18.99
C GLN A 146 4.71 8.47 -17.97
N GLU A 147 4.22 8.60 -16.73
CA GLU A 147 4.95 9.27 -15.65
C GLU A 147 6.21 8.50 -15.25
N MET A 148 6.13 7.18 -15.09
CA MET A 148 7.29 6.36 -14.78
C MET A 148 8.41 6.51 -15.82
N GLN A 149 8.05 6.51 -17.11
CA GLN A 149 8.98 6.73 -18.21
C GLN A 149 9.50 8.16 -18.26
N ARG A 150 8.63 9.16 -18.05
CA ARG A 150 9.00 10.58 -18.02
C ARG A 150 10.05 10.84 -16.94
N VAL A 151 9.84 10.34 -15.72
CA VAL A 151 10.81 10.49 -14.62
C VAL A 151 12.14 9.81 -14.97
N HIS A 152 12.09 8.61 -15.54
CA HIS A 152 13.29 7.89 -15.98
C HIS A 152 14.07 8.68 -17.04
N ALA A 153 13.38 9.20 -18.06
CA ALA A 153 13.98 9.99 -19.12
C ALA A 153 14.62 11.30 -18.62
N THR A 154 14.05 11.95 -17.60
CA THR A 154 14.65 13.17 -17.01
C THR A 154 15.97 12.90 -16.29
N LEU A 155 16.20 11.68 -15.82
CA LEU A 155 17.41 11.29 -15.10
C LEU A 155 18.48 10.71 -16.02
N SER A 156 18.11 10.27 -17.23
CA SER A 156 19.07 9.83 -18.24
C SER A 156 18.62 10.22 -19.65
N PRO A 157 19.02 11.41 -20.15
CA PRO A 157 18.71 11.85 -21.50
C PRO A 157 19.24 10.90 -22.59
N ILE A 158 20.28 10.12 -22.26
CA ILE A 158 21.01 9.23 -23.16
C ILE A 158 20.38 7.83 -23.19
N CYS A 159 19.66 7.43 -22.14
CA CYS A 159 19.13 6.08 -21.96
C CYS A 159 17.62 6.13 -21.73
N GLN A 160 16.86 6.49 -22.77
CA GLN A 160 15.39 6.45 -22.78
C GLN A 160 14.85 5.02 -22.95
N CYS A 161 15.53 4.04 -22.36
CA CYS A 161 15.20 2.64 -22.59
C CYS A 161 14.25 2.15 -21.50
N GLN A 162 13.00 1.93 -21.89
CA GLN A 162 11.98 1.24 -21.09
C GLN A 162 12.48 -0.11 -20.54
N GLU A 163 13.43 -0.75 -21.22
CA GLU A 163 14.03 -2.02 -20.79
C GLU A 163 14.70 -1.92 -19.43
N GLU A 164 15.26 -0.78 -19.05
CA GLU A 164 15.93 -0.63 -17.76
C GLU A 164 14.92 -0.67 -16.60
N LEU A 165 13.77 0.01 -16.73
CA LEU A 165 12.69 -0.09 -15.75
C LEU A 165 12.16 -1.53 -15.64
N LEU A 166 12.09 -2.25 -16.77
CA LEU A 166 11.67 -3.65 -16.80
C LEU A 166 12.70 -4.58 -16.14
N ASP A 167 13.99 -4.30 -16.28
CA ASP A 167 15.06 -5.03 -15.62
C ASP A 167 15.03 -4.81 -14.11
N TRP A 168 14.93 -3.56 -13.67
CA TRP A 168 14.79 -3.21 -12.25
C TRP A 168 13.58 -3.91 -11.62
N GLY A 169 12.42 -3.86 -12.29
CA GLY A 169 11.21 -4.55 -11.83
C GLY A 169 11.37 -6.07 -11.75
N SER A 170 12.05 -6.66 -12.73
CA SER A 170 12.33 -8.11 -12.75
C SER A 170 13.25 -8.52 -11.60
N LYS A 171 14.20 -7.66 -11.21
CA LYS A 171 15.11 -7.90 -10.09
C LYS A 171 14.41 -7.85 -8.74
N ILE A 172 13.53 -6.86 -8.54
CA ILE A 172 12.71 -6.75 -7.31
C ILE A 172 11.82 -7.99 -7.14
N ARG A 173 11.27 -8.53 -8.23
CA ARG A 173 10.40 -9.72 -8.19
C ARG A 173 11.13 -11.02 -7.83
N LYS A 174 12.42 -11.13 -8.12
CA LYS A 174 13.21 -12.36 -7.87
C LYS A 174 13.55 -12.58 -6.39
N ARG A 175 13.12 -11.70 -5.49
CA ARG A 175 13.38 -11.74 -4.06
C ARG A 175 12.29 -12.49 -3.29
#